data_AF-A0A972XUY5-F1
#
_entry.id   AF-A0A972XUY5-F1
#
_cell.length_a   1.000
_cell.length_b   1.000
_cell.length_c   1.000
_cell.angle_alpha   90.00
_cell.angle_beta   90.00
_cell.angle_gamma   90.00
#
_symmetry.space_group_name_H-M   'P 1'
#
loop_
_entity.id
_entity.type
_entity.pdbx_description
1 polymer ?
#
loop_
_entity_poly.entity_id
_entity_poly.type
_entity_poly.pdbx_seq_one_letter_code
_entity_poly.pdbx_strand_id
1 'polypeptide(L)'
;WDWIGMNLDDGSALTAFRLRDKDGNAVWDGGSFRAVKGELHTFNRGEVIFKPVRLWKSPLSQTSYPVEWTVRTPADFYTVKAVIDNQELDSRNSTGAIYWEGLSELIDSHGKRVGMGYLEMTGYAQALKL
;
A
#
# COMPACT_ATOMS: atom_id res chain seq x y z
N TRP A 1 -8.00 2.30 -4.61
CA TRP A 1 -7.04 1.18 -4.59
C TRP A 1 -6.16 1.29 -3.35
N ASP A 2 -5.38 0.25 -3.06
CA ASP A 2 -4.24 0.30 -2.15
C ASP A 2 -3.02 -0.08 -2.98
N TRP A 3 -1.96 0.70 -2.90
CA TRP A 3 -0.75 0.48 -3.68
C TRP A 3 0.49 0.73 -2.82
N ILE A 4 1.52 -0.07 -3.04
CA ILE A 4 2.85 0.15 -2.49
C ILE A 4 3.91 0.13 -3.59
N GLY A 5 4.91 0.97 -3.43
CA GLY A 5 6.16 0.94 -4.18
C GLY A 5 7.31 1.13 -3.22
N MET A 6 8.19 0.14 -3.12
CA MET A 6 9.20 0.02 -2.07
C MET A 6 10.57 -0.21 -2.68
N ASN A 7 11.55 0.57 -2.24
CA ASN A 7 12.96 0.35 -2.50
C ASN A 7 13.53 -0.43 -1.32
N LEU A 8 14.09 -1.60 -1.60
CA LEU A 8 14.75 -2.42 -0.59
C LEU A 8 16.22 -1.99 -0.46
N ASP A 9 16.76 -2.12 0.75
CA ASP A 9 18.11 -1.70 1.10
C ASP A 9 19.19 -2.49 0.35
N ASP A 10 18.86 -3.68 -0.15
CA ASP A 10 19.74 -4.53 -0.96
C ASP A 10 19.76 -4.15 -2.46
N GLY A 11 18.94 -3.18 -2.88
CA GLY A 11 18.76 -2.76 -4.27
C GLY A 11 17.61 -3.45 -5.01
N SER A 12 16.92 -4.39 -4.37
CA SER A 12 15.67 -4.96 -4.88
C SER A 12 14.55 -3.92 -4.86
N ALA A 13 13.47 -4.17 -5.61
CA ALA A 13 12.30 -3.30 -5.64
C ALA A 13 11.00 -4.12 -5.61
N LEU A 14 10.03 -3.65 -4.83
CA LEU A 14 8.71 -4.27 -4.71
C LEU A 14 7.64 -3.27 -5.12
N THR A 15 6.73 -3.69 -5.99
CA THR A 15 5.43 -3.04 -6.20
C THR A 15 4.32 -4.04 -5.90
N ALA A 16 3.26 -3.59 -5.25
CA ALA A 16 2.08 -4.42 -5.02
C ALA A 16 0.83 -3.55 -4.91
N PHE A 17 -0.31 -4.05 -5.37
CA PHE A 17 -1.55 -3.31 -5.30
C PHE A 17 -2.77 -4.22 -5.21
N ARG A 18 -3.88 -3.62 -4.80
CA ARG A 18 -5.23 -4.17 -5.01
C ARG A 18 -6.23 -3.09 -5.42
N LEU A 19 -7.13 -3.46 -6.31
CA LEU A 19 -8.35 -2.72 -6.62
C LEU A 19 -9.48 -3.25 -5.75
N ARG A 20 -10.28 -2.36 -5.18
CA ARG A 20 -11.40 -2.74 -4.29
C ARG A 20 -12.73 -2.36 -4.91
N ASP A 21 -13.75 -3.16 -4.66
CA ASP A 21 -15.14 -2.74 -4.84
C ASP A 21 -15.57 -1.77 -3.71
N LYS A 22 -16.82 -1.33 -3.77
CA LYS A 22 -17.45 -0.45 -2.78
C LYS A 22 -17.58 -1.07 -1.38
N ASP A 23 -17.56 -2.40 -1.29
CA ASP A 23 -17.71 -3.15 -0.04
C ASP A 23 -16.32 -3.47 0.57
N GLY A 24 -15.24 -3.06 -0.12
CA GLY A 24 -13.86 -3.21 0.31
C GLY A 24 -13.20 -4.52 -0.15
N ASN A 25 -13.90 -5.37 -0.92
CA ASN A 25 -13.36 -6.63 -1.40
C ASN A 25 -12.40 -6.40 -2.55
N ALA A 26 -11.31 -7.18 -2.60
CA ALA A 26 -10.38 -7.12 -3.72
C ALA A 26 -11.04 -7.69 -4.99
N VAL A 27 -11.17 -6.86 -6.02
CA VAL A 27 -11.65 -7.28 -7.37
C VAL A 27 -10.48 -7.60 -8.30
N TRP A 28 -9.32 -6.99 -8.04
CA TRP A 28 -8.07 -7.24 -8.74
C TRP A 28 -6.89 -7.01 -7.79
N ASP A 29 -5.78 -7.68 -8.07
CA ASP A 29 -4.51 -7.53 -7.36
C ASP A 29 -3.36 -7.83 -8.31
N GLY A 30 -2.16 -7.40 -7.93
CA GLY A 30 -0.96 -7.63 -8.71
C GLY A 30 0.22 -6.84 -8.18
N GLY A 31 1.32 -6.90 -8.92
CA GLY A 31 2.57 -6.27 -8.54
C GLY A 31 3.75 -6.95 -9.18
N SER A 32 4.94 -6.61 -8.71
CA SER A 32 6.18 -7.25 -9.14
C SER A 32 7.26 -7.14 -8.08
N PHE A 33 8.18 -8.09 -8.08
CA PHE A 33 9.43 -8.02 -7.34
C PHE A 33 10.59 -8.09 -8.32
N ARG A 34 11.52 -7.13 -8.22
CA ARG A 34 12.79 -7.18 -8.93
C ARG A 34 13.90 -7.45 -7.93
N ALA A 35 14.57 -8.58 -8.07
CA ALA A 35 15.70 -8.94 -7.22
C ALA A 35 16.95 -8.09 -7.54
N VAL A 36 17.93 -8.07 -6.63
CA VAL A 36 19.23 -7.37 -6.79
C VAL A 36 19.91 -7.64 -8.15
N LYS A 37 19.80 -8.87 -8.68
CA LYS A 37 20.39 -9.26 -9.98
C LYS A 37 19.58 -8.80 -11.20
N GLY A 38 18.51 -8.06 -11.00
CA GLY A 38 17.66 -7.49 -12.05
C GLY A 38 16.56 -8.41 -12.58
N GLU A 39 16.48 -9.66 -12.10
CA GLU A 39 15.40 -10.58 -12.47
C GLU A 39 14.06 -10.05 -11.93
N LEU A 40 13.11 -9.84 -12.86
CA LEU A 40 11.77 -9.34 -12.57
C LEU A 40 10.79 -10.51 -12.49
N HIS A 41 10.09 -10.59 -11.38
CA HIS A 41 8.97 -11.50 -11.18
C HIS A 41 7.67 -10.71 -11.08
N THR A 42 6.80 -10.83 -12.07
CA THR A 42 5.45 -10.24 -12.06
C THR A 42 4.49 -11.19 -11.36
N PHE A 43 3.70 -10.67 -10.42
CA PHE A 43 2.76 -11.48 -9.66
C PHE A 43 1.48 -11.75 -10.45
N ASN A 44 0.94 -12.96 -10.31
CA ASN A 44 -0.37 -13.34 -10.82
C ASN A 44 -1.48 -12.82 -9.91
N ARG A 45 -2.69 -12.72 -10.47
CA ARG A 45 -3.89 -12.42 -9.70
C ARG A 45 -4.11 -13.47 -8.60
N GLY A 46 -4.40 -13.04 -7.38
CA GLY A 46 -4.59 -13.87 -6.19
C GLY A 46 -3.31 -14.12 -5.39
N GLU A 47 -2.15 -13.71 -5.90
CA GLU A 47 -0.88 -13.88 -5.19
C GLU A 47 -0.59 -12.75 -4.21
N VAL A 48 -1.28 -11.61 -4.34
CA VAL A 48 -1.10 -10.44 -3.46
C VAL A 48 -2.30 -10.29 -2.53
N ILE A 49 -2.04 -10.26 -1.21
CA ILE A 49 -3.08 -10.02 -0.20
C ILE A 49 -2.66 -8.89 0.73
N PHE A 50 -3.50 -7.86 0.80
CA PHE A 50 -3.41 -6.79 1.78
C PHE A 50 -4.36 -7.07 2.94
N LYS A 51 -3.83 -7.16 4.15
CA LYS A 51 -4.60 -7.29 5.39
C LYS A 51 -4.32 -6.09 6.30
N PRO A 52 -5.33 -5.29 6.66
CA PRO A 52 -5.13 -4.14 7.55
C PRO A 52 -4.78 -4.63 8.97
N VAL A 53 -3.83 -3.95 9.61
CA VAL A 53 -3.36 -4.26 10.98
C VAL A 53 -3.74 -3.13 11.93
N ARG A 54 -3.43 -1.88 11.56
CA ARG A 54 -3.72 -0.69 12.38
C ARG A 54 -4.40 0.37 11.56
N LEU A 55 -5.49 0.92 12.10
CA LEU A 55 -6.22 2.03 11.51
C LEU A 55 -5.83 3.34 12.20
N TRP A 56 -5.77 4.41 11.41
CA TRP A 56 -5.75 5.78 11.87
C TRP A 56 -6.96 6.51 11.31
N LYS A 57 -7.62 7.32 12.14
CA LYS A 57 -8.75 8.14 11.73
C LYS A 57 -8.30 9.58 11.57
N SER A 58 -8.49 10.14 10.37
CA SER A 58 -8.20 11.56 10.13
C SER A 58 -9.07 12.45 11.02
N PRO A 59 -8.50 13.38 11.79
CA PRO A 59 -9.30 14.36 12.52
C PRO A 59 -10.00 15.34 11.59
N LEU A 60 -9.48 15.54 10.36
CA LEU A 60 -10.01 16.50 9.39
C LEU A 60 -11.18 15.92 8.58
N SER A 61 -10.97 14.78 7.92
CA SER A 61 -11.97 14.17 7.04
C SER A 61 -12.86 13.15 7.74
N GLN A 62 -12.50 12.72 8.97
CA GLN A 62 -13.09 11.59 9.69
C GLN A 62 -12.94 10.23 8.99
N THR A 63 -12.17 10.17 7.91
CA THR A 63 -11.87 8.94 7.16
C THR A 63 -10.93 8.05 7.96
N SER A 64 -11.20 6.75 7.99
CA SER A 64 -10.31 5.75 8.61
C SER A 64 -9.45 5.09 7.55
N TYR A 65 -8.13 5.18 7.72
CA TYR A 65 -7.13 4.60 6.84
C TYR A 65 -6.35 3.51 7.58
N PRO A 66 -6.16 2.33 6.98
CA PRO A 66 -5.16 1.39 7.42
C PRO A 66 -3.75 1.93 7.13
N VAL A 67 -3.10 2.42 8.17
CA VAL A 67 -1.73 2.97 8.11
C VAL A 67 -0.67 1.91 8.43
N GLU A 68 -1.12 0.69 8.74
CA GLU A 68 -0.26 -0.48 8.89
C GLU A 68 -0.95 -1.69 8.28
N TRP A 69 -0.18 -2.45 7.49
CA TRP A 69 -0.66 -3.58 6.71
C TRP A 69 0.27 -4.77 6.85
N THR A 70 -0.29 -5.97 6.79
CA THR A 70 0.42 -7.15 6.32
C THR A 70 0.14 -7.32 4.83
N VAL A 71 1.19 -7.36 4.02
CA VAL A 71 1.13 -7.57 2.57
C VAL A 71 1.82 -8.89 2.24
N ARG A 72 1.04 -9.90 1.86
CA ARG A 72 1.56 -11.17 1.35
C ARG A 72 1.82 -11.04 -0.14
N THR A 73 2.97 -11.52 -0.59
CA THR A 73 3.38 -11.62 -2.00
C THR A 73 4.07 -12.97 -2.25
N PRO A 74 4.38 -13.31 -3.51
CA PRO A 74 5.29 -14.42 -3.82
C PRO A 74 6.71 -14.26 -3.27
N ALA A 75 7.17 -13.01 -3.07
CA ALA A 75 8.54 -12.73 -2.60
C ALA A 75 8.68 -12.94 -1.09
N ASP A 76 7.73 -12.42 -0.30
CA ASP A 76 7.67 -12.57 1.16
C ASP A 76 6.30 -12.12 1.72
N PHE A 77 6.16 -12.19 3.05
CA PHE A 77 5.19 -11.46 3.85
C PHE A 77 5.84 -10.21 4.44
N TYR A 78 5.29 -9.05 4.10
CA TYR A 78 5.80 -7.79 4.59
C TYR A 78 4.83 -7.10 5.54
N THR A 79 5.37 -6.45 6.57
CA THR A 79 4.65 -5.38 7.26
C THR A 79 4.99 -4.05 6.58
N VAL A 80 3.97 -3.36 6.10
CA VAL A 80 4.07 -1.99 5.58
C VAL A 80 3.54 -1.05 6.64
N LYS A 81 4.39 -0.15 7.13
CA LYS A 81 4.06 0.73 8.25
C LYS A 81 4.33 2.18 7.90
N ALA A 82 3.31 3.02 7.99
CA ALA A 82 3.46 4.46 7.82
C ALA A 82 4.46 5.02 8.85
N VAL A 83 5.38 5.88 8.38
CA VAL A 83 6.36 6.54 9.26
C VAL A 83 5.65 7.54 10.18
N ILE A 84 4.64 8.23 9.66
CA ILE A 84 3.69 9.06 10.42
C ILE A 84 2.27 8.76 9.94
N ASP A 85 1.30 8.86 10.84
CA ASP A 85 -0.09 8.52 10.53
C ASP A 85 -0.77 9.54 9.62
N ASN A 86 -0.54 10.84 9.87
CA ASN A 86 -1.22 11.92 9.17
C ASN A 86 -0.52 12.30 7.86
N GLN A 87 -0.74 11.49 6.83
CA GLN A 87 -0.30 11.73 5.45
C GLN A 87 -1.50 11.78 4.49
N GLU A 88 -2.65 12.27 4.99
CA GLU A 88 -3.84 12.51 4.17
C GLU A 88 -3.64 13.75 3.28
N LEU A 89 -3.95 13.60 2.00
CA LEU A 89 -3.93 14.67 1.00
C LEU A 89 -5.35 14.91 0.49
N ASP A 90 -5.95 16.02 0.90
CA ASP A 90 -7.24 16.46 0.41
C ASP A 90 -7.10 17.24 -0.91
N SER A 91 -7.35 16.55 -2.03
CA SER A 91 -7.29 17.11 -3.38
C SER A 91 -8.68 17.31 -4.00
N ARG A 92 -9.74 17.44 -3.19
CA ARG A 92 -11.12 17.58 -3.70
C ARG A 92 -11.32 18.80 -4.59
N ASN A 93 -10.58 19.88 -4.36
CA ASN A 93 -10.65 21.12 -5.14
C ASN A 93 -9.84 21.07 -6.46
N SER A 94 -9.14 19.97 -6.75
CA SER A 94 -8.33 19.81 -7.97
C SER A 94 -8.65 18.50 -8.69
N THR A 95 -8.19 17.37 -8.16
CA THR A 95 -8.36 16.03 -8.75
C THR A 95 -9.62 15.30 -8.27
N GLY A 96 -10.38 15.92 -7.36
CA GLY A 96 -11.72 15.46 -6.97
C GLY A 96 -11.75 14.35 -5.93
N ALA A 97 -10.62 13.97 -5.34
CA ALA A 97 -10.55 12.90 -4.35
C ALA A 97 -9.65 13.24 -3.15
N ILE A 98 -9.88 12.54 -2.05
CA ILE A 98 -8.97 12.50 -0.90
C ILE A 98 -8.11 11.24 -1.03
N TYR A 99 -6.81 11.43 -0.91
CA TYR A 99 -5.80 10.39 -0.95
C TYR A 99 -5.17 10.26 0.42
N TRP A 100 -4.62 9.10 0.73
CA TRP A 100 -3.59 8.99 1.74
C TRP A 100 -2.30 8.59 1.02
N GLU A 101 -1.26 9.41 1.17
CA GLU A 101 -0.05 9.40 0.36
C GLU A 101 1.16 9.49 1.28
N GLY A 102 1.68 8.34 1.71
CA GLY A 102 2.58 8.35 2.84
C GLY A 102 3.82 7.50 2.72
N LEU A 103 4.93 8.12 3.14
CA LEU A 103 6.20 7.44 3.37
C LEU A 103 6.00 6.32 4.39
N SER A 104 6.45 5.13 4.04
CA SER A 104 6.25 3.90 4.78
C SER A 104 7.52 3.07 4.83
N GLU A 105 7.73 2.39 5.94
CA GLU A 105 8.77 1.36 6.12
C GLU A 105 8.27 0.02 5.60
N LEU A 106 9.20 -0.77 5.06
CA LEU A 106 8.98 -2.16 4.69
C LEU A 106 9.75 -3.05 5.66
N ILE A 107 9.04 -3.94 6.35
CA ILE A 107 9.59 -4.88 7.33
C ILE A 107 9.29 -6.30 6.82
N ASP A 108 10.30 -7.16 6.76
CA ASP A 108 10.17 -8.53 6.26
C ASP A 108 9.50 -9.48 7.26
N SER A 109 9.33 -10.75 6.86
CA SER A 109 8.71 -11.78 7.70
C SER A 109 9.50 -12.13 8.96
N HIS A 110 10.77 -11.73 9.03
CA HIS A 110 11.64 -11.90 10.20
C HIS A 110 11.59 -10.69 11.14
N GLY A 111 10.78 -9.66 10.82
CA GLY A 111 10.66 -8.45 11.61
C GLY A 111 11.80 -7.46 11.39
N LYS A 112 12.63 -7.63 10.35
CA LYS A 112 13.72 -6.72 10.02
C LYS A 112 13.21 -5.65 9.05
N ARG A 113 13.52 -4.37 9.30
CA ARG A 113 13.35 -3.32 8.28
C ARG A 113 14.29 -3.61 7.11
N VAL A 114 13.71 -3.75 5.92
CA VAL A 114 14.42 -4.09 4.68
C VAL A 114 14.30 -3.03 3.60
N GLY A 115 13.52 -1.97 3.83
CA GLY A 115 13.35 -0.91 2.85
C GLY A 115 12.40 0.18 3.29
N MET A 116 12.14 1.10 2.37
CA MET A 116 11.16 2.18 2.51
C MET A 116 10.55 2.52 1.16
N GLY A 117 9.40 3.18 1.19
CA GLY A 117 8.71 3.58 -0.02
C GLY A 117 7.41 4.29 0.27
N TYR A 118 6.49 4.26 -0.69
CA TYR A 118 5.19 4.89 -0.56
C TYR A 118 4.08 3.85 -0.43
N LEU A 119 3.12 4.16 0.43
CA LEU A 119 1.79 3.58 0.46
C LEU A 119 0.82 4.64 -0.02
N GLU A 120 0.07 4.31 -1.08
CA GLU A 120 -1.01 5.14 -1.62
C GLU A 120 -2.35 4.44 -1.40
N MET A 121 -3.33 5.19 -0.93
CA MET A 121 -4.68 4.70 -0.70
C MET A 121 -5.72 5.70 -1.19
N THR A 122 -6.66 5.19 -1.97
CA THR A 122 -7.75 6.01 -2.56
C THR A 122 -9.10 5.36 -2.34
N GLY A 123 -10.15 6.17 -2.28
CA GLY A 123 -11.53 5.67 -2.17
C GLY A 123 -12.01 5.36 -0.74
N TYR A 124 -11.26 5.76 0.29
CA TYR A 124 -11.64 5.55 1.70
C TYR A 124 -12.62 6.61 2.22
N ALA A 125 -12.43 7.87 1.80
CA ALA A 125 -13.30 8.97 2.20
C ALA A 125 -14.63 8.97 1.41
N GLN A 126 -14.52 8.71 0.11
CA GLN A 126 -15.65 8.64 -0.82
C GLN A 126 -15.27 7.75 -2.01
N ALA A 127 -16.26 7.07 -2.59
CA ALA A 127 -16.06 6.34 -3.83
C ALA A 127 -15.52 7.26 -4.93
N LEU A 128 -14.50 6.78 -5.65
CA LEU A 128 -13.97 7.48 -6.82
C LEU A 128 -15.06 7.54 -7.90
N LYS A 129 -15.27 8.73 -8.45
CA LYS A 129 -16.09 8.93 -9.65
C LYS A 129 -15.14 9.09 -10.83
N LEU A 130 -15.28 8.19 -11.81
CA LEU A 130 -14.58 8.26 -13.09
C LEU A 130 -15.39 9.09 -14.09
#